data_AF-A0A0D6LM05-F1
#
_entry.id   AF-A0A0D6LM05-F1
#
_cell.length_a   1.000
_cell.length_b   1.000
_cell.length_c   1.000
_cell.angle_alpha   90.00
_cell.angle_beta   90.00
_cell.angle_gamma   90.00
#
_symmetry.space_group_name_H-M   'P 1'
#
loop_
_entity.id
_entity.type
_entity.pdbx_description
1 polymer ?
#
loop_
_entity_poly.entity_id
_entity_poly.type
_entity_poly.pdbx_seq_one_letter_code
_entity_poly.pdbx_strand_id
1 'polypeptide(L)'
;MRNKWSYSIRTALNCYILLSGAHVEGPFISPEKKGCHPKQHIRGFGSDPVKAIQKKVTNCFRYMSDHGVLVSLGHSTAGLVAGERGVAAGARSITHLFNAMQSYHHRDPCLIGLLTSKMLGNRTMYYGIISDGIHTHDSALRLAHRTNPEGLIVITDAIAALGMGDGVHKLGDCVVNVRGLNAILEGTNTTAGSVASMPYCIRHLAKAARCPLEEALICATEKPATLLGIDRKGVISLGSDADLVLINENVDVLATYIAGKLVYANEQYVVNVTILFYQLGMCSVAILFISDNMVNLLGDYIGGDQHAKMVVMATIALIFIMGTNMFTEMRVVSAFALVSSVFFIIGATVIMQFTIRIQILPVENKLETPEAFLAPNGVLPTTMIICTCFMTALGFYGYTGFGDKIAPTITTNVPKEGLYSTINVFLMLQSMLGHSIAMYVVFDMFFNGFRRKFTARFPNCPKFCVDKGFRVFWVMITYLMAVLIPKLEIMIPLVGVTSGTLCALVYPPIFEMITFWTDWKGLLTYRERMCKIALNCFVICVGFFAIGAGLYTNGLAIYQSFSVDF
;
A
#
# COMPACT_ATOMS: atom_id res chain seq x y z
N MET A 1 16.74 6.88 22.19
CA MET A 1 16.34 6.34 20.88
C MET A 1 16.45 7.34 19.71
N ARG A 2 17.36 8.34 19.75
CA ARG A 2 17.57 9.32 18.66
C ARG A 2 18.51 8.85 17.52
N ASN A 3 19.22 7.73 17.71
CA ASN A 3 20.29 7.28 16.78
C ASN A 3 19.92 6.06 15.91
N LYS A 4 18.71 5.49 16.02
CA LYS A 4 18.28 4.36 15.17
C LYS A 4 17.72 4.81 13.81
N TRP A 5 17.18 6.03 13.72
CA TRP A 5 16.59 6.55 12.49
C TRP A 5 17.62 7.16 11.52
N SER A 6 18.75 7.69 12.01
CA SER A 6 19.77 8.27 11.12
C SER A 6 20.61 7.23 10.39
N TYR A 7 20.66 5.99 10.87
CA TYR A 7 21.41 4.89 10.23
C TYR A 7 20.61 4.11 9.18
N SER A 8 19.27 4.18 9.22
CA SER A 8 18.40 3.56 8.20
C SER A 8 18.65 4.17 6.80
N ILE A 9 18.95 5.47 6.73
CA ILE A 9 19.27 6.17 5.47
C ILE A 9 20.64 5.73 4.90
N ARG A 10 21.60 5.31 5.73
CA ARG A 10 22.91 4.81 5.27
C ARG A 10 22.90 3.33 4.86
N THR A 11 21.85 2.57 5.20
CA THR A 11 21.82 1.11 4.98
C THR A 11 20.81 0.69 3.91
N ALA A 12 19.91 1.61 3.50
CA ALA A 12 19.22 1.56 2.20
C ALA A 12 20.19 1.59 0.98
N LEU A 13 21.50 1.65 1.20
CA LEU A 13 22.56 1.57 0.18
C LEU A 13 22.90 0.14 -0.29
N ASN A 14 22.18 -0.90 0.17
CA ASN A 14 22.07 -2.17 -0.56
C ASN A 14 20.81 -2.25 -1.43
N CYS A 15 20.03 -1.18 -1.54
CA CYS A 15 19.25 -0.99 -2.75
C CYS A 15 20.27 -0.83 -3.88
N TYR A 16 20.09 -1.59 -4.95
CA TYR A 16 20.70 -1.24 -6.22
C TYR A 16 20.14 0.14 -6.58
N ILE A 17 20.83 1.19 -6.18
CA ILE A 17 20.57 2.57 -6.58
C ILE A 17 21.78 2.92 -7.41
N LEU A 18 21.58 3.07 -8.70
CA LEU A 18 22.63 3.57 -9.54
C LEU A 18 22.71 5.09 -9.36
N LEU A 19 23.57 5.52 -8.44
CA LEU A 19 23.83 6.94 -8.23
C LEU A 19 24.66 7.46 -9.41
N SER A 20 24.01 8.16 -10.35
CA SER A 20 24.70 8.69 -11.54
C SER A 20 25.47 9.99 -11.26
N GLY A 21 25.17 10.67 -10.15
CA GLY A 21 25.80 11.92 -9.76
C GLY A 21 25.05 12.65 -8.65
N ALA A 22 25.35 13.94 -8.46
CA ALA A 22 24.67 14.80 -7.50
C ALA A 22 24.07 16.02 -8.23
N HIS A 23 22.79 16.30 -7.98
CA HIS A 23 22.14 17.55 -8.38
C HIS A 23 22.23 18.54 -7.22
N VAL A 24 22.99 19.63 -7.42
CA VAL A 24 23.21 20.66 -6.40
C VAL A 24 22.25 21.81 -6.66
N GLU A 25 21.07 21.74 -6.05
CA GLU A 25 20.04 22.79 -6.13
C GLU A 25 20.27 23.87 -5.06
N GLY A 26 20.74 25.04 -5.49
CA GLY A 26 21.28 26.05 -4.57
C GLY A 26 22.72 25.74 -4.13
N PRO A 27 23.40 26.66 -3.43
CA PRO A 27 22.89 27.89 -2.83
C PRO A 27 22.86 29.11 -3.77
N PHE A 28 23.30 28.97 -5.02
CA PHE A 28 23.45 30.08 -5.98
C PHE A 28 22.13 30.43 -6.67
N ILE A 29 21.16 30.89 -5.88
CA ILE A 29 19.78 31.15 -6.32
C ILE A 29 19.31 32.56 -5.93
N SER A 30 18.20 33.03 -6.51
CA SER A 30 17.61 34.32 -6.17
C SER A 30 16.92 34.25 -4.79
N PRO A 31 17.23 35.17 -3.85
CA PRO A 31 16.53 35.27 -2.57
C PRO A 31 15.01 35.50 -2.72
N GLU A 32 14.59 36.17 -3.80
CA GLU A 32 13.18 36.46 -4.09
C GLU A 32 12.41 35.21 -4.53
N LYS A 33 13.12 34.21 -5.05
CA LYS A 33 12.58 32.93 -5.51
C LYS A 33 13.18 31.76 -4.74
N LYS A 34 13.39 31.94 -3.43
CA LYS A 34 13.97 30.90 -2.57
C LYS A 34 13.12 29.64 -2.42
N GLY A 35 11.80 29.70 -2.60
CA GLY A 35 10.90 28.60 -2.27
C GLY A 35 11.11 28.09 -0.83
N CYS A 36 11.29 26.79 -0.67
CA CYS A 36 11.56 26.14 0.61
C CYS A 36 13.02 26.29 1.09
N HIS A 37 13.95 26.81 0.28
CA HIS A 37 15.34 26.96 0.70
C HIS A 37 15.48 27.91 1.90
N PRO A 38 16.30 27.56 2.91
CA PRO A 38 16.61 28.46 4.03
C PRO A 38 17.36 29.69 3.54
N LYS A 39 16.82 30.88 3.85
CA LYS A 39 17.35 32.16 3.37
C LYS A 39 18.82 32.39 3.79
N GLN A 40 19.21 31.90 4.98
CA GLN A 40 20.58 32.04 5.48
C GLN A 40 21.65 31.31 4.66
N HIS A 41 21.26 30.29 3.89
CA HIS A 41 22.20 29.48 3.10
C HIS A 41 22.36 30.00 1.68
N ILE A 42 21.48 30.90 1.22
CA ILE A 42 21.52 31.47 -0.14
C ILE A 42 22.74 32.39 -0.26
N ARG A 43 23.54 32.18 -1.30
CA ARG A 43 24.77 32.93 -1.54
C ARG A 43 24.82 33.43 -2.98
N GLY A 44 25.23 34.67 -3.15
CA GLY A 44 25.67 35.16 -4.45
C GLY A 44 27.04 34.60 -4.83
N PHE A 45 27.37 34.64 -6.11
CA PHE A 45 28.75 34.47 -6.57
C PHE A 45 29.55 35.71 -6.14
N GLY A 46 30.15 35.69 -4.93
CA GLY A 46 31.05 36.75 -4.46
C GLY A 46 32.36 36.82 -5.28
N SER A 47 33.29 37.70 -4.89
CA SER A 47 34.59 37.93 -5.56
C SER A 47 35.56 36.74 -5.60
N ASP A 48 35.19 35.60 -5.02
CA ASP A 48 35.98 34.38 -5.13
C ASP A 48 35.06 33.13 -5.18
N PRO A 49 34.37 32.85 -6.32
CA PRO A 49 33.75 31.55 -6.58
C PRO A 49 34.80 30.45 -6.75
N VAL A 50 36.07 30.84 -6.67
CA VAL A 50 37.20 30.28 -7.35
C VAL A 50 38.14 29.60 -6.36
N LYS A 51 38.32 30.12 -5.14
CA LYS A 51 38.79 29.26 -4.05
C LYS A 51 37.82 28.11 -3.73
N ALA A 52 36.57 28.16 -4.22
CA ALA A 52 35.66 27.01 -4.27
C ALA A 52 35.69 26.26 -5.63
N ILE A 53 36.00 26.92 -6.76
CA ILE A 53 36.09 26.35 -8.13
C ILE A 53 37.07 27.20 -9.00
N GLN A 54 38.38 26.96 -9.00
CA GLN A 54 39.44 27.95 -9.31
C GLN A 54 39.51 28.67 -10.68
N LYS A 55 39.63 30.01 -10.52
CA LYS A 55 40.13 31.18 -11.29
C LYS A 55 39.20 31.90 -12.28
N LYS A 56 38.95 33.19 -11.97
CA LYS A 56 38.39 34.27 -12.81
C LYS A 56 37.57 33.78 -14.00
N VAL A 57 36.38 33.26 -13.72
CA VAL A 57 35.42 32.96 -14.78
C VAL A 57 34.44 34.11 -14.84
N THR A 58 34.62 35.00 -15.81
CA THR A 58 33.64 36.03 -16.18
C THR A 58 32.28 35.43 -16.57
N ASN A 59 32.18 34.10 -16.65
CA ASN A 59 30.99 33.34 -16.99
C ASN A 59 30.96 31.94 -16.34
N CYS A 60 30.58 31.84 -15.05
CA CYS A 60 30.61 30.59 -14.25
C CYS A 60 29.92 29.39 -14.94
N PHE A 61 28.87 29.62 -15.72
CA PHE A 61 28.17 28.56 -16.47
C PHE A 61 29.08 27.89 -17.50
N ARG A 62 29.92 28.68 -18.17
CA ARG A 62 30.87 28.16 -19.16
C ARG A 62 31.90 27.27 -18.49
N TYR A 63 32.48 27.72 -17.39
CA TYR A 63 33.43 26.91 -16.63
C TYR A 63 32.81 25.59 -16.16
N MET A 64 31.60 25.62 -15.58
CA MET A 64 30.92 24.40 -15.14
C MET A 64 30.69 23.46 -16.32
N SER A 65 30.19 23.98 -17.44
CA SER A 65 29.97 23.21 -18.66
C SER A 65 31.27 22.61 -19.23
N ASP A 66 32.37 23.38 -19.24
CA ASP A 66 33.68 22.95 -19.73
C ASP A 66 34.29 21.85 -18.84
N HIS A 67 33.84 21.73 -17.58
CA HIS A 67 34.23 20.66 -16.64
C HIS A 67 33.19 19.54 -16.56
N GLY A 68 32.28 19.44 -17.53
CA GLY A 68 31.29 18.35 -17.60
C GLY A 68 30.15 18.46 -16.59
N VAL A 69 29.97 19.62 -15.94
CA VAL A 69 28.84 19.88 -15.03
C VAL A 69 27.66 20.45 -15.82
N LEU A 70 26.53 19.75 -15.78
CA LEU A 70 25.28 20.22 -16.36
C LEU A 70 24.72 21.40 -15.55
N VAL A 71 24.52 22.54 -16.22
CA VAL A 71 23.93 23.73 -15.60
C VAL A 71 22.43 23.80 -15.92
N SER A 72 21.62 23.88 -14.86
CA SER A 72 20.17 24.06 -14.93
C SER A 72 19.76 25.42 -14.34
N LEU A 73 18.82 26.11 -14.99
CA LEU A 73 18.30 27.41 -14.57
C LEU A 73 17.06 27.21 -13.68
N GLY A 74 17.07 27.73 -12.46
CA GLY A 74 15.95 27.61 -11.52
C GLY A 74 16.06 28.63 -10.39
N HIS A 75 15.02 28.76 -9.57
CA HIS A 75 15.03 29.69 -8.42
C HIS A 75 15.48 31.10 -8.79
N SER A 76 14.94 31.66 -9.88
CA SER A 76 15.47 32.86 -10.52
C SER A 76 14.38 33.84 -10.93
N THR A 77 14.72 35.14 -10.88
CA THR A 77 13.91 36.25 -11.37
C THR A 77 14.36 36.75 -12.75
N ALA A 78 15.21 35.99 -13.44
CA ALA A 78 15.74 36.36 -14.74
C ALA A 78 14.67 36.49 -15.83
N GLY A 79 14.73 37.61 -16.56
CA GLY A 79 14.01 37.80 -17.83
C GLY A 79 14.57 36.94 -18.96
N LEU A 80 13.88 36.91 -20.10
CA LEU A 80 14.24 36.05 -21.24
C LEU A 80 15.67 36.29 -21.72
N VAL A 81 16.06 37.55 -21.93
CA VAL A 81 17.39 37.92 -22.45
C VAL A 81 18.52 37.42 -21.55
N ALA A 82 18.32 37.46 -20.23
CA ALA A 82 19.30 36.92 -19.28
C ALA A 82 19.36 35.39 -19.34
N GLY A 83 18.21 34.73 -19.48
CA GLY A 83 18.13 33.28 -19.72
C GLY A 83 18.87 32.85 -20.99
N GLU A 84 18.68 33.56 -22.09
CA GLU A 84 19.33 33.29 -23.38
C GLU A 84 20.86 33.42 -23.29
N ARG A 85 21.35 34.44 -22.57
CA ARG A 85 22.77 34.56 -22.25
C ARG A 85 23.27 33.38 -21.42
N GLY A 86 22.46 32.90 -20.47
CA GLY A 86 22.76 31.72 -19.67
C GLY A 86 22.89 30.45 -20.53
N VAL A 87 21.99 30.26 -21.49
CA VAL A 87 22.04 29.15 -22.43
C VAL A 87 23.22 29.28 -23.40
N ALA A 88 23.51 30.48 -23.90
CA ALA A 88 24.70 30.75 -24.70
C ALA A 88 26.00 30.47 -23.93
N ALA A 89 25.96 30.62 -22.60
CA ALA A 89 27.06 30.32 -21.70
C ALA A 89 27.20 28.83 -21.33
N GLY A 90 26.24 27.97 -21.67
CA GLY A 90 26.33 26.53 -21.41
C GLY A 90 25.18 25.93 -20.56
N ALA A 91 24.21 26.73 -20.11
CA ALA A 91 23.02 26.18 -19.48
C ALA A 91 22.18 25.37 -20.50
N ARG A 92 21.69 24.20 -20.07
CA ARG A 92 20.97 23.26 -20.97
C ARG A 92 19.60 22.83 -20.45
N SER A 93 19.27 23.14 -19.19
CA SER A 93 18.02 22.72 -18.56
C SER A 93 17.37 23.84 -17.74
N ILE A 94 16.06 23.73 -17.50
CA ILE A 94 15.31 24.51 -16.50
C ILE A 94 14.89 23.56 -15.36
N THR A 95 15.12 23.95 -14.11
CA THR A 95 14.69 23.17 -12.94
C THR A 95 13.20 23.42 -12.66
N HIS A 96 12.43 22.34 -12.45
CA HIS A 96 10.99 22.33 -12.09
C HIS A 96 10.15 23.50 -12.65
N LEU A 97 10.08 23.58 -13.99
CA LEU A 97 9.37 24.61 -14.76
C LEU A 97 8.08 25.11 -14.06
N PHE A 98 7.91 26.44 -14.04
CA PHE A 98 6.90 27.22 -13.31
C PHE A 98 7.15 27.44 -11.81
N ASN A 99 7.85 26.54 -11.14
CA ASN A 99 8.07 26.63 -9.70
C ASN A 99 9.26 27.52 -9.37
N ALA A 100 9.14 28.32 -8.31
CA ALA A 100 10.18 29.22 -7.83
C ALA A 100 10.86 30.04 -8.96
N MET A 101 10.09 30.55 -9.93
CA MET A 101 10.63 31.40 -10.98
C MET A 101 9.70 32.58 -11.27
N GLN A 102 10.16 33.54 -12.06
CA GLN A 102 9.32 34.66 -12.48
C GLN A 102 8.15 34.17 -13.35
N SER A 103 6.95 34.66 -13.05
CA SER A 103 5.75 34.30 -13.81
C SER A 103 5.83 34.80 -15.24
N TYR A 104 5.24 34.03 -16.17
CA TYR A 104 5.16 34.42 -17.57
C TYR A 104 4.45 35.76 -17.75
N HIS A 105 5.03 36.65 -18.56
CA HIS A 105 4.41 37.91 -18.97
C HIS A 105 4.58 38.09 -20.48
N HIS A 106 3.55 38.59 -21.18
CA HIS A 106 3.55 38.67 -22.66
C HIS A 106 4.65 39.57 -23.25
N ARG A 107 5.14 40.58 -22.51
CA ARG A 107 6.27 41.44 -22.92
C ARG A 107 7.65 40.88 -22.57
N ASP A 108 7.74 40.11 -21.50
CA ASP A 108 8.97 39.40 -21.11
C ASP A 108 8.54 38.05 -20.53
N PRO A 109 8.62 36.98 -21.33
CA PRO A 109 8.18 35.65 -20.92
C PRO A 109 9.15 34.99 -19.93
N CYS A 110 10.22 35.69 -19.53
CA CYS A 110 11.21 35.22 -18.55
C CYS A 110 11.82 33.87 -18.97
N LEU A 111 12.25 33.06 -18.01
CA LEU A 111 12.81 31.73 -18.29
C LEU A 111 11.83 30.79 -19.02
N ILE A 112 10.52 30.96 -18.85
CA ILE A 112 9.50 30.16 -19.55
C ILE A 112 9.59 30.41 -21.07
N GLY A 113 9.97 31.62 -21.49
CA GLY A 113 10.17 31.94 -22.91
C GLY A 113 11.33 31.19 -23.57
N LEU A 114 12.24 30.59 -22.81
CA LEU A 114 13.34 29.80 -23.38
C LEU A 114 12.83 28.55 -24.11
N LEU A 115 11.62 28.06 -23.79
CA LEU A 115 11.01 26.92 -24.46
C LEU A 115 10.76 27.18 -25.96
N THR A 116 10.65 28.45 -26.37
CA THR A 116 10.36 28.84 -27.77
C THR A 116 11.34 29.86 -28.32
N SER A 117 12.42 30.16 -27.60
CA SER A 117 13.34 31.22 -28.02
C SER A 117 14.14 30.80 -29.26
N LYS A 118 14.11 31.67 -30.27
CA LYS A 118 14.87 31.50 -31.53
C LYS A 118 16.39 31.61 -31.31
N MET A 119 16.82 32.22 -30.21
CA MET A 119 18.23 32.41 -29.88
C MET A 119 18.95 31.11 -29.54
N LEU A 120 18.19 30.02 -29.30
CA LEU A 120 18.74 28.69 -29.06
C LEU A 120 19.15 27.97 -30.36
N GLY A 121 18.73 28.47 -31.53
CA GLY A 121 18.96 27.80 -32.81
C GLY A 121 18.36 26.39 -32.82
N ASN A 122 19.16 25.38 -33.18
CA ASN A 122 18.74 23.98 -33.21
C ASN A 122 18.92 23.25 -31.85
N ARG A 123 19.23 23.97 -30.77
CA ARG A 123 19.44 23.36 -29.45
C ARG A 123 18.10 23.15 -28.75
N THR A 124 17.83 21.91 -28.35
CA THR A 124 16.70 21.60 -27.47
C THR A 124 16.96 22.13 -26.06
N MET A 125 16.04 22.95 -25.55
CA MET A 125 16.04 23.35 -24.14
C MET A 125 15.36 22.27 -23.32
N TYR A 126 16.07 21.62 -22.40
CA TYR A 126 15.44 20.65 -21.51
C TYR A 126 14.79 21.35 -20.32
N TYR A 127 13.80 20.72 -19.70
CA TYR A 127 13.19 21.22 -18.48
C TYR A 127 12.57 20.10 -17.66
N GLY A 128 12.83 20.12 -16.36
CA GLY A 128 12.13 19.27 -15.40
C GLY A 128 10.74 19.81 -15.13
N ILE A 129 9.73 18.95 -15.07
CA ILE A 129 8.37 19.31 -14.64
C ILE A 129 7.85 18.31 -13.60
N ILE A 130 7.24 18.83 -12.52
CA ILE A 130 6.64 18.02 -11.46
C ILE A 130 5.17 17.80 -11.82
N SER A 131 4.84 16.60 -12.30
CA SER A 131 3.50 16.26 -12.77
C SER A 131 2.65 15.60 -11.68
N ASP A 132 2.56 16.20 -10.49
CA ASP A 132 1.77 15.66 -9.38
C ASP A 132 0.33 16.22 -9.29
N GLY A 133 0.02 17.24 -10.09
CA GLY A 133 -1.27 17.95 -10.09
C GLY A 133 -1.40 19.02 -9.00
N ILE A 134 -0.34 19.24 -8.20
CA ILE A 134 -0.27 20.25 -7.15
C ILE A 134 0.71 21.34 -7.57
N HIS A 135 1.96 20.97 -7.90
CA HIS A 135 3.00 21.90 -8.33
C HIS A 135 2.70 22.49 -9.71
N THR A 136 2.03 21.72 -10.56
CA THR A 136 1.70 22.17 -11.91
C THR A 136 0.28 21.75 -12.26
N HIS A 137 -0.54 22.75 -12.57
CA HIS A 137 -1.90 22.54 -13.05
C HIS A 137 -1.89 21.85 -14.42
N ASP A 138 -2.86 20.95 -14.67
CA ASP A 138 -2.96 20.16 -15.92
C ASP A 138 -2.84 21.00 -17.20
N SER A 139 -3.48 22.18 -17.22
CA SER A 139 -3.39 23.11 -18.35
C SER A 139 -1.98 23.65 -18.58
N ALA A 140 -1.22 23.94 -17.52
CA ALA A 140 0.15 24.43 -17.63
C ALA A 140 1.10 23.31 -18.06
N LEU A 141 0.89 22.10 -17.55
CA LEU A 141 1.61 20.90 -17.98
C LEU A 141 1.38 20.61 -19.47
N ARG A 142 0.12 20.68 -19.94
CA ARG A 142 -0.21 20.53 -21.35
C ARG A 142 0.37 21.66 -22.22
N LEU A 143 0.39 22.89 -21.71
CA LEU A 143 0.99 24.02 -22.40
C LEU A 143 2.49 23.78 -22.61
N ALA A 144 3.23 23.42 -21.56
CA ALA A 144 4.65 23.14 -21.65
C ALA A 144 4.93 22.00 -22.64
N HIS A 145 4.24 20.86 -22.47
CA HIS A 145 4.35 19.69 -23.35
C HIS A 145 4.14 20.03 -24.83
N ARG A 146 3.10 20.78 -25.18
CA ARG A 146 2.83 21.17 -26.57
C ARG A 146 3.84 22.16 -27.14
N THR A 147 4.48 22.93 -26.27
CA THR A 147 5.39 24.00 -26.68
C THR A 147 6.78 23.46 -26.99
N ASN A 148 7.27 22.52 -26.18
CA ASN A 148 8.58 21.90 -26.35
C ASN A 148 8.54 20.44 -25.86
N PRO A 149 7.90 19.53 -26.61
CA PRO A 149 7.76 18.15 -26.19
C PRO A 149 9.12 17.47 -26.03
N GLU A 150 10.07 17.75 -26.92
CA GLU A 150 11.42 17.18 -26.92
C GLU A 150 12.22 17.50 -25.65
N GLY A 151 12.03 18.67 -25.08
CA GLY A 151 12.72 19.10 -23.86
C GLY A 151 12.11 18.61 -22.54
N LEU A 152 10.91 18.03 -22.56
CA LEU A 152 10.19 17.69 -21.33
C LEU A 152 10.83 16.51 -20.60
N ILE A 153 11.21 16.73 -19.35
CA ILE A 153 11.66 15.67 -18.42
C ILE A 153 10.72 15.62 -17.22
N VAL A 154 10.18 14.44 -16.93
CA VAL A 154 9.40 14.22 -15.71
C VAL A 154 10.34 14.07 -14.52
N ILE A 155 10.11 14.87 -13.50
CA ILE A 155 10.82 14.77 -12.22
C ILE A 155 9.82 14.61 -11.08
N THR A 156 10.26 13.99 -9.99
CA THR A 156 9.43 13.87 -8.79
C THR A 156 9.61 15.06 -7.86
N ASP A 157 10.84 15.58 -7.74
CA ASP A 157 11.23 16.48 -6.65
C ASP A 157 10.84 15.91 -5.27
N ALA A 158 10.95 14.58 -5.14
CA ALA A 158 10.45 13.85 -3.99
C ALA A 158 11.31 14.11 -2.74
N ILE A 159 10.64 14.36 -1.62
CA ILE A 159 11.28 14.49 -0.31
C ILE A 159 11.24 13.17 0.47
N ALA A 160 11.98 13.12 1.58
CA ALA A 160 12.06 11.94 2.45
C ALA A 160 10.69 11.41 2.91
N ALA A 161 9.66 12.26 2.94
CA ALA A 161 8.31 11.87 3.34
C ALA A 161 7.58 10.96 2.33
N LEU A 162 8.09 10.81 1.09
CA LEU A 162 7.53 9.89 0.11
C LEU A 162 7.48 8.46 0.69
N GLY A 163 6.27 7.92 0.82
CA GLY A 163 6.04 6.56 1.35
C GLY A 163 5.98 6.47 2.89
N MET A 164 6.11 7.57 3.63
CA MET A 164 6.08 7.59 5.10
C MET A 164 4.69 7.88 5.69
N GLY A 165 3.70 8.22 4.86
CA GLY A 165 2.35 8.60 5.30
C GLY A 165 2.23 10.06 5.77
N ASP A 166 1.00 10.46 6.08
CA ASP A 166 0.67 11.81 6.54
C ASP A 166 1.32 12.12 7.90
N GLY A 167 1.79 13.35 8.08
CA GLY A 167 2.44 13.76 9.33
C GLY A 167 3.43 14.90 9.17
N VAL A 168 4.18 15.14 10.25
CA VAL A 168 5.23 16.16 10.32
C VAL A 168 6.58 15.52 9.98
N HIS A 169 7.23 16.03 8.93
CA HIS A 169 8.49 15.53 8.40
C HIS A 169 9.54 16.64 8.35
N LYS A 170 10.78 16.30 8.02
CA LYS A 170 11.88 17.28 7.86
C LYS A 170 12.50 17.22 6.48
N LEU A 171 12.80 18.39 5.94
CA LEU A 171 13.60 18.60 4.73
C LEU A 171 14.75 19.56 5.06
N GLY A 172 15.94 19.01 5.31
CA GLY A 172 17.05 19.79 5.85
C GLY A 172 16.68 20.46 7.19
N ASP A 173 16.82 21.78 7.26
CA ASP A 173 16.46 22.59 8.44
C ASP A 173 14.95 22.93 8.50
N CYS A 174 14.17 22.55 7.48
CA CYS A 174 12.76 22.90 7.36
C CYS A 174 11.84 21.79 7.90
N VAL A 175 10.78 22.20 8.59
CA VAL A 175 9.69 21.31 9.03
C VAL A 175 8.58 21.35 7.98
N VAL A 176 8.13 20.18 7.53
CA VAL A 176 7.18 20.01 6.44
C VAL A 176 5.97 19.21 6.91
N ASN A 177 4.78 19.76 6.72
CA ASN A 177 3.52 19.09 7.01
C ASN A 177 3.00 18.40 5.75
N VAL A 178 2.85 17.08 5.81
CA VAL A 178 2.37 16.25 4.70
C VAL A 178 0.94 15.80 4.95
N ARG A 179 0.06 16.05 3.97
CA ARG A 179 -1.32 15.55 3.93
C ARG A 179 -1.67 15.10 2.52
N GLY A 180 -1.86 13.80 2.32
CA GLY A 180 -2.02 13.20 1.01
C GLY A 180 -0.80 13.46 0.14
N LEU A 181 -0.99 14.11 -1.01
CA LEU A 181 0.10 14.51 -1.91
C LEU A 181 0.70 15.89 -1.62
N ASN A 182 0.11 16.66 -0.68
CA ASN A 182 0.57 18.01 -0.38
C ASN A 182 1.66 17.98 0.70
N ALA A 183 2.83 18.54 0.38
CA ALA A 183 3.92 18.79 1.32
C ALA A 183 4.13 20.30 1.47
N ILE A 184 3.79 20.84 2.64
CA ILE A 184 3.77 22.29 2.89
C ILE A 184 4.73 22.64 4.02
N LEU A 185 5.57 23.66 3.81
CA LEU A 185 6.46 24.19 4.84
C LEU A 185 5.64 24.75 6.02
N GLU A 186 5.98 24.33 7.23
CA GLU A 186 5.29 24.72 8.46
C GLU A 186 5.19 26.26 8.61
N GLY A 187 4.01 26.73 9.00
CA GLY A 187 3.73 28.16 9.17
C GLY A 187 3.58 28.96 7.86
N THR A 188 3.55 28.29 6.70
CA THR A 188 3.38 28.96 5.39
C THR A 188 2.43 28.18 4.48
N ASN A 189 2.17 28.74 3.29
CA ASN A 189 1.51 28.03 2.17
C ASN A 189 2.50 27.61 1.08
N THR A 190 3.79 27.53 1.40
CA THR A 190 4.86 27.23 0.43
C THR A 190 4.99 25.72 0.29
N THR A 191 4.94 25.19 -0.93
CA THR A 191 5.24 23.79 -1.18
C THR A 191 6.72 23.49 -0.92
N ALA A 192 7.00 22.32 -0.35
CA ALA A 192 8.34 21.89 0.01
C ALA A 192 8.61 20.51 -0.62
N GLY A 193 8.98 20.53 -1.90
CA GLY A 193 9.09 19.35 -2.75
C GLY A 193 7.78 18.59 -2.88
N SER A 194 7.85 17.37 -3.40
CA SER A 194 6.69 16.49 -3.62
C SER A 194 6.77 15.20 -2.79
N VAL A 195 5.63 14.53 -2.67
CA VAL A 195 5.52 13.15 -2.19
C VAL A 195 4.88 12.24 -3.25
N ALA A 196 4.89 12.67 -4.51
CA ALA A 196 4.45 11.87 -5.64
C ALA A 196 5.56 10.91 -6.12
N SER A 197 5.19 9.67 -6.41
CA SER A 197 6.10 8.68 -6.97
C SER A 197 6.26 8.85 -8.48
N MET A 198 7.39 8.40 -9.04
CA MET A 198 7.63 8.48 -10.48
C MET A 198 6.52 7.81 -11.32
N PRO A 199 6.01 6.60 -10.99
CA PRO A 199 4.85 6.01 -11.68
C PRO A 199 3.60 6.89 -11.65
N TYR A 200 3.34 7.55 -10.51
CA TYR A 200 2.21 8.48 -10.41
C TYR A 200 2.41 9.68 -11.34
N CYS A 201 3.60 10.31 -11.32
CA CYS A 201 3.94 11.44 -12.19
C CYS A 201 3.81 11.09 -13.68
N ILE A 202 4.25 9.90 -14.11
CA ILE A 202 4.14 9.43 -15.50
C ILE A 202 2.68 9.26 -15.91
N ARG A 203 1.86 8.56 -15.10
CA ARG A 203 0.42 8.42 -15.36
C ARG A 203 -0.28 9.77 -15.45
N HIS A 204 0.05 10.66 -14.53
CA HIS A 204 -0.56 11.98 -14.46
C HIS A 204 -0.15 12.84 -15.65
N LEU A 205 1.12 12.80 -16.07
CA LEU A 205 1.59 13.46 -17.29
C LEU A 205 0.79 12.97 -18.51
N ALA A 206 0.73 11.65 -18.74
CA ALA A 206 0.01 11.08 -19.89
C ALA A 206 -1.45 11.56 -19.94
N LYS A 207 -2.13 11.55 -18.78
CA LYS A 207 -3.53 12.01 -18.67
C LYS A 207 -3.68 13.52 -18.86
N ALA A 208 -2.87 14.33 -18.20
CA ALA A 208 -2.98 15.79 -18.19
C ALA A 208 -2.55 16.40 -19.54
N ALA A 209 -1.42 15.93 -20.09
CA ALA A 209 -0.91 16.32 -21.40
C ALA A 209 -1.75 15.76 -22.56
N ARG A 210 -2.45 14.64 -22.32
CA ARG A 210 -3.14 13.83 -23.34
C ARG A 210 -2.17 13.29 -24.39
N CYS A 211 -1.02 12.81 -23.94
CA CYS A 211 -0.03 12.13 -24.78
C CYS A 211 -0.11 10.61 -24.58
N PRO A 212 0.42 9.82 -25.54
CA PRO A 212 0.59 8.38 -25.36
C PRO A 212 1.44 8.06 -24.13
N LEU A 213 1.20 6.91 -23.50
CA LEU A 213 1.94 6.50 -22.31
C LEU A 213 3.42 6.31 -22.61
N GLU A 214 3.73 5.83 -23.80
CA GLU A 214 5.08 5.64 -24.34
C GLU A 214 5.86 6.96 -24.33
N GLU A 215 5.21 8.05 -24.74
CA GLU A 215 5.82 9.38 -24.73
C GLU A 215 6.09 9.87 -23.30
N ALA A 216 5.16 9.63 -22.38
CA ALA A 216 5.36 9.95 -20.96
C ALA A 216 6.49 9.12 -20.33
N LEU A 217 6.65 7.86 -20.73
CA LEU A 217 7.77 6.99 -20.30
C LEU A 217 9.11 7.51 -20.83
N ILE A 218 9.18 7.92 -22.10
CA ILE A 218 10.37 8.53 -22.72
C ILE A 218 10.80 9.80 -21.94
N CYS A 219 9.83 10.60 -21.47
CA CYS A 219 10.11 11.77 -20.64
C CYS A 219 10.71 11.46 -19.27
N ALA A 220 10.58 10.23 -18.77
CA ALA A 220 11.16 9.78 -17.50
C ALA A 220 12.42 8.91 -17.68
N THR A 221 12.80 8.55 -18.92
CA THR A 221 13.85 7.56 -19.19
C THR A 221 14.89 8.07 -20.20
N GLU A 222 14.57 8.07 -21.49
CA GLU A 222 15.47 8.45 -22.57
C GLU A 222 15.89 9.93 -22.53
N LYS A 223 14.94 10.85 -22.31
CA LYS A 223 15.23 12.30 -22.27
C LYS A 223 16.19 12.70 -21.15
N PRO A 224 16.02 12.26 -19.88
CA PRO A 224 17.00 12.54 -18.85
C PRO A 224 18.36 11.87 -19.13
N ALA A 225 18.40 10.67 -19.70
CA ALA A 225 19.66 10.02 -20.09
C ALA A 225 20.40 10.84 -21.18
N THR A 226 19.66 11.33 -22.17
CA THR A 226 20.20 12.18 -23.26
C THR A 226 20.71 13.52 -22.75
N LEU A 227 19.98 14.16 -21.83
CA LEU A 227 20.42 15.41 -21.18
C LEU A 227 21.74 15.22 -20.42
N LEU A 228 21.87 14.10 -19.70
CA LEU A 228 23.06 13.76 -18.91
C LEU A 228 24.21 13.18 -19.76
N GLY A 229 23.99 12.87 -21.03
CA GLY A 229 25.00 12.25 -21.90
C GLY A 229 25.32 10.80 -21.54
N ILE A 230 24.30 10.04 -21.10
CA ILE A 230 24.44 8.64 -20.70
C ILE A 230 23.88 7.74 -21.82
N ASP A 231 24.75 7.33 -22.75
CA ASP A 231 24.34 6.63 -23.98
C ASP A 231 23.79 5.21 -23.76
N ARG A 232 24.14 4.57 -22.65
CA ARG A 232 23.76 3.16 -22.37
C ARG A 232 22.48 3.03 -21.55
N LYS A 233 21.74 4.11 -21.29
CA LYS A 233 20.54 4.11 -20.43
C LYS A 233 19.35 4.81 -21.06
N GLY A 234 18.16 4.54 -20.52
CA GLY A 234 16.92 5.16 -20.93
C GLY A 234 16.27 4.54 -22.16
N VAL A 235 16.95 3.60 -22.83
CA VAL A 235 16.47 2.91 -24.04
C VAL A 235 16.62 1.39 -23.91
N ILE A 236 15.71 0.66 -24.53
CA ILE A 236 15.78 -0.80 -24.62
C ILE A 236 16.39 -1.15 -25.98
N SER A 237 17.72 -1.28 -26.02
CA SER A 237 18.47 -1.61 -27.23
C SER A 237 19.65 -2.52 -26.93
N LEU A 238 20.12 -3.26 -27.95
CA LEU A 238 21.31 -4.11 -27.81
C LEU A 238 22.53 -3.24 -27.47
N GLY A 239 23.25 -3.61 -26.41
CA GLY A 239 24.43 -2.87 -25.92
C GLY A 239 24.14 -1.87 -24.78
N SER A 240 22.88 -1.54 -24.52
CA SER A 240 22.46 -0.76 -23.34
C SER A 240 22.62 -1.56 -22.05
N ASP A 241 22.66 -0.87 -20.90
CA ASP A 241 22.60 -1.55 -19.60
C ASP A 241 21.22 -2.20 -19.40
N ALA A 242 21.20 -3.40 -18.83
CA ALA A 242 19.96 -4.11 -18.50
C ALA A 242 19.31 -3.55 -17.22
N ASP A 243 19.08 -2.24 -17.20
CA ASP A 243 18.30 -1.51 -16.22
C ASP A 243 16.85 -1.43 -16.71
N LEU A 244 16.02 -2.36 -16.26
CA LEU A 244 14.67 -2.59 -16.80
C LEU A 244 13.63 -2.49 -15.69
N VAL A 245 12.47 -1.95 -16.01
CA VAL A 245 11.31 -1.95 -15.12
C VAL A 245 10.17 -2.66 -15.83
N LEU A 246 9.67 -3.74 -15.23
CA LEU A 246 8.45 -4.39 -15.66
C LEU A 246 7.26 -3.68 -15.02
N ILE A 247 6.39 -3.13 -15.85
CA ILE A 247 5.18 -2.42 -15.42
C ILE A 247 3.94 -3.07 -16.03
N ASN A 248 2.79 -2.89 -15.38
CA ASN A 248 1.49 -3.21 -15.97
C ASN A 248 0.95 -2.01 -16.79
N GLU A 249 -0.25 -2.16 -17.39
CA GLU A 249 -0.94 -1.09 -18.15
C GLU A 249 -1.22 0.19 -17.35
N ASN A 250 -1.22 0.11 -16.01
CA ASN A 250 -1.38 1.25 -15.12
C ASN A 250 -0.03 1.82 -14.66
N VAL A 251 1.12 1.41 -15.23
CA VAL A 251 2.45 1.83 -14.75
C VAL A 251 2.74 1.36 -13.32
N ASP A 252 2.01 0.39 -12.77
CA ASP A 252 2.37 -0.18 -11.47
C ASP A 252 3.58 -1.10 -11.66
N VAL A 253 4.60 -0.92 -10.82
CA VAL A 253 5.86 -1.67 -10.91
C VAL A 253 5.63 -3.10 -10.43
N LEU A 254 5.91 -4.05 -11.31
CA LEU A 254 5.84 -5.49 -11.04
C LEU A 254 7.23 -6.04 -10.67
N ALA A 255 8.26 -5.58 -11.38
CA ALA A 255 9.64 -5.96 -11.10
C ALA A 255 10.61 -4.87 -11.58
N THR A 256 11.78 -4.79 -10.94
CA THR A 256 12.88 -3.91 -11.36
C THR A 256 14.15 -4.73 -11.46
N TYR A 257 14.89 -4.52 -12.55
CA TYR A 257 16.18 -5.09 -12.82
C TYR A 257 17.22 -3.99 -12.93
N ILE A 258 18.39 -4.18 -12.32
CA ILE A 258 19.54 -3.27 -12.45
C ILE A 258 20.76 -4.11 -12.82
N ALA A 259 21.43 -3.71 -13.89
CA ALA A 259 22.51 -4.46 -14.53
C ALA A 259 22.13 -5.94 -14.76
N GLY A 260 20.88 -6.20 -15.16
CA GLY A 260 20.33 -7.53 -15.43
C GLY A 260 19.96 -8.35 -14.20
N LYS A 261 20.23 -7.87 -12.99
CA LYS A 261 19.86 -8.54 -11.75
C LYS A 261 18.49 -8.07 -11.28
N LEU A 262 17.61 -8.99 -10.88
CA LEU A 262 16.33 -8.67 -10.23
C LEU A 262 16.58 -8.05 -8.85
N VAL A 263 16.06 -6.85 -8.62
CA VAL A 263 16.26 -6.07 -7.37
C VAL A 263 14.96 -5.75 -6.64
N TYR A 264 13.83 -5.84 -7.34
CA TYR A 264 12.50 -5.70 -6.77
C TYR A 264 11.55 -6.63 -7.53
N ALA A 265 10.67 -7.33 -6.82
CA ALA A 265 9.57 -8.09 -7.37
C ALA A 265 8.36 -7.91 -6.47
N ASN A 266 7.19 -7.72 -7.08
CA ASN A 266 5.94 -7.59 -6.35
C ASN A 266 5.43 -9.00 -5.94
N GLU A 267 5.80 -9.45 -4.74
CA GLU A 267 5.44 -10.77 -4.19
C GLU A 267 3.99 -10.90 -3.71
N GLN A 268 3.18 -9.85 -3.87
CA GLN A 268 1.86 -9.76 -3.27
C GLN A 268 0.88 -10.84 -3.75
N TYR A 269 1.14 -11.50 -4.88
CA TYR A 269 0.26 -12.52 -5.46
C TYR A 269 0.09 -13.79 -4.59
N VAL A 270 1.15 -14.33 -3.97
CA VAL A 270 1.06 -15.61 -3.23
C VAL A 270 0.34 -15.45 -1.90
N VAL A 271 0.62 -14.36 -1.19
CA VAL A 271 -0.05 -13.99 0.06
C VAL A 271 -1.52 -13.71 -0.20
N ASN A 272 -1.81 -12.97 -1.27
CA ASN A 272 -3.17 -12.61 -1.62
C ASN A 272 -4.05 -13.84 -1.88
N VAL A 273 -3.51 -14.84 -2.57
CA VAL A 273 -4.24 -16.10 -2.84
C VAL A 273 -4.56 -16.84 -1.53
N THR A 274 -3.61 -16.92 -0.59
CA THR A 274 -3.85 -17.63 0.68
C THR A 274 -4.83 -16.88 1.57
N ILE A 275 -4.72 -15.54 1.65
CA ILE A 275 -5.68 -14.70 2.37
C ILE A 275 -7.08 -14.84 1.75
N LEU A 276 -7.19 -14.91 0.43
CA LEU A 276 -8.47 -15.11 -0.25
C LEU A 276 -9.13 -16.42 0.16
N PHE A 277 -8.40 -17.54 0.09
CA PHE A 277 -8.94 -18.85 0.47
C PHE A 277 -9.41 -18.87 1.94
N TYR A 278 -8.61 -18.27 2.83
CA TYR A 278 -8.99 -18.12 4.22
C TYR A 278 -10.28 -17.31 4.39
N GLN A 279 -10.37 -16.12 3.77
CA GLN A 279 -11.53 -15.23 3.93
C GLN A 279 -12.80 -15.82 3.34
N LEU A 280 -12.73 -16.42 2.14
CA LEU A 280 -13.88 -17.09 1.53
C LEU A 280 -14.39 -18.23 2.41
N GLY A 281 -13.48 -19.05 2.94
CA GLY A 281 -13.85 -20.12 3.86
C GLY A 281 -14.49 -19.57 5.13
N MET A 282 -13.91 -18.57 5.79
CA MET A 282 -14.50 -17.95 7.00
C MET A 282 -15.90 -17.39 6.75
N CYS A 283 -16.14 -16.75 5.60
CA CYS A 283 -17.45 -16.26 5.22
C CYS A 283 -18.48 -17.39 5.03
N SER A 284 -18.10 -18.49 4.36
CA SER A 284 -18.96 -19.67 4.21
C SER A 284 -19.28 -20.33 5.56
N VAL A 285 -18.29 -20.41 6.46
CA VAL A 285 -18.50 -20.93 7.82
C VAL A 285 -19.45 -20.06 8.63
N ALA A 286 -19.33 -18.74 8.51
CA ALA A 286 -20.23 -17.80 9.19
C ALA A 286 -21.70 -18.02 8.76
N ILE A 287 -21.95 -18.22 7.46
CA ILE A 287 -23.30 -18.51 6.93
C ILE A 287 -23.87 -19.79 7.54
N LEU A 288 -23.07 -20.86 7.63
CA LEU A 288 -23.53 -22.13 8.19
C LEU A 288 -23.75 -22.06 9.69
N PHE A 289 -22.87 -21.39 10.42
CA PHE A 289 -23.07 -21.15 11.85
C PHE A 289 -24.42 -20.44 12.09
N ILE A 290 -24.74 -19.42 11.28
CA ILE A 290 -26.04 -18.74 11.38
C ILE A 290 -27.18 -19.72 11.06
N SER A 291 -27.10 -20.46 9.96
CA SER A 291 -28.17 -21.37 9.56
C SER A 291 -28.41 -22.49 10.56
N ASP A 292 -27.35 -23.09 11.11
CA ASP A 292 -27.47 -24.18 12.08
C ASP A 292 -28.11 -23.68 13.39
N ASN A 293 -27.68 -22.51 13.88
CA ASN A 293 -28.31 -21.90 15.05
C ASN A 293 -29.77 -21.51 14.81
N MET A 294 -30.11 -21.04 13.61
CA MET A 294 -31.50 -20.79 13.23
C MET A 294 -32.32 -22.07 13.17
N VAL A 295 -31.78 -23.17 12.63
CA VAL A 295 -32.45 -24.49 12.63
C VAL A 295 -32.62 -25.00 14.07
N ASN A 296 -31.63 -24.84 14.93
CA ASN A 296 -31.73 -25.25 16.33
C ASN A 296 -32.86 -24.51 17.09
N LEU A 297 -33.10 -23.24 16.77
CA LEU A 297 -34.12 -22.40 17.41
C LEU A 297 -35.51 -22.52 16.77
N LEU A 298 -35.58 -22.60 15.44
CA LEU A 298 -36.83 -22.48 14.67
C LEU A 298 -37.16 -23.75 13.87
N GLY A 299 -36.28 -24.75 13.86
CA GLY A 299 -36.41 -25.95 13.03
C GLY A 299 -37.61 -26.83 13.37
N ASP A 300 -38.19 -26.68 14.57
CA ASP A 300 -39.41 -27.38 14.96
C ASP A 300 -40.66 -26.81 14.24
N TYR A 301 -40.59 -25.57 13.75
CA TYR A 301 -41.66 -24.91 12.99
C TYR A 301 -41.57 -25.14 11.47
N ILE A 302 -40.51 -25.77 10.99
CA ILE A 302 -40.26 -26.01 9.56
C ILE A 302 -40.20 -27.52 9.32
N GLY A 303 -41.07 -28.02 8.43
CA GLY A 303 -41.03 -29.41 7.96
C GLY A 303 -39.93 -29.64 6.92
N GLY A 304 -39.36 -30.85 6.87
CA GLY A 304 -38.31 -31.23 5.92
C GLY A 304 -37.16 -32.01 6.57
N ASP A 305 -36.24 -32.52 5.75
CA ASP A 305 -35.00 -33.12 6.23
C ASP A 305 -34.05 -32.04 6.81
N GLN A 306 -33.04 -32.47 7.56
CA GLN A 306 -32.11 -31.56 8.24
C GLN A 306 -31.36 -30.65 7.25
N HIS A 307 -31.06 -31.15 6.04
CA HIS A 307 -30.35 -30.38 5.02
C HIS A 307 -31.24 -29.29 4.41
N ALA A 308 -32.49 -29.61 4.09
CA ALA A 308 -33.48 -28.68 3.58
C ALA A 308 -33.75 -27.55 4.59
N LYS A 309 -33.86 -27.87 5.89
CA LYS A 309 -33.98 -26.85 6.95
C LYS A 309 -32.78 -25.92 6.96
N MET A 310 -31.56 -26.44 6.88
CA MET A 310 -30.34 -25.62 6.81
C MET A 310 -30.33 -24.71 5.58
N VAL A 311 -30.69 -25.24 4.40
CA VAL A 311 -30.72 -24.46 3.15
C VAL A 311 -31.73 -23.31 3.22
N VAL A 312 -32.92 -23.57 3.78
CA VAL A 312 -33.94 -22.53 3.98
C VAL A 312 -33.41 -21.43 4.90
N MET A 313 -32.83 -21.79 6.06
CA MET A 313 -32.29 -20.81 7.00
C MET A 313 -31.09 -20.04 6.43
N ALA A 314 -30.20 -20.70 5.68
CA ALA A 314 -29.09 -20.05 5.00
C ALA A 314 -29.60 -19.05 3.94
N THR A 315 -30.69 -19.36 3.24
CA THR A 315 -31.32 -18.44 2.26
C THR A 315 -31.91 -17.21 2.95
N ILE A 316 -32.52 -17.37 4.12
CA ILE A 316 -33.03 -16.24 4.91
C ILE A 316 -31.86 -15.36 5.40
N ALA A 317 -30.80 -15.97 5.92
CA ALA A 317 -29.60 -15.27 6.37
C ALA A 317 -28.91 -14.50 5.22
N LEU A 318 -28.91 -15.07 4.00
CA LEU A 318 -28.34 -14.46 2.80
C LEU A 318 -28.94 -13.09 2.50
N ILE A 319 -30.25 -12.89 2.69
CA ILE A 319 -30.91 -11.60 2.42
C ILE A 319 -30.29 -10.50 3.30
N PHE A 320 -30.11 -10.79 4.59
CA PHE A 320 -29.52 -9.86 5.54
C PHE A 320 -28.03 -9.63 5.27
N ILE A 321 -27.27 -10.71 5.06
CA ILE A 321 -25.83 -10.65 4.73
C ILE A 321 -25.60 -9.85 3.45
N MET A 322 -26.45 -10.04 2.44
CA MET A 322 -26.37 -9.25 1.21
C MET A 322 -26.57 -7.77 1.51
N GLY A 323 -27.59 -7.42 2.29
CA GLY A 323 -27.86 -6.03 2.70
C GLY A 323 -26.68 -5.37 3.40
N THR A 324 -26.04 -6.05 4.35
CA THR A 324 -24.89 -5.51 5.08
C THR A 324 -23.62 -5.39 4.23
N ASN A 325 -23.43 -6.27 3.24
CA ASN A 325 -22.28 -6.25 2.32
C ASN A 325 -22.40 -5.22 1.19
N MET A 326 -23.57 -4.61 1.00
CA MET A 326 -23.76 -3.54 0.01
C MET A 326 -23.13 -2.21 0.43
N PHE A 327 -22.83 -2.01 1.72
CA PHE A 327 -22.15 -0.81 2.20
C PHE A 327 -20.67 -0.80 1.77
N THR A 328 -20.26 0.26 1.08
CA THR A 328 -18.90 0.44 0.55
C THR A 328 -18.01 1.26 1.48
N GLU A 329 -18.61 2.09 2.33
CA GLU A 329 -17.86 3.01 3.17
C GLU A 329 -17.29 2.30 4.39
N MET A 330 -15.95 2.34 4.54
CA MET A 330 -15.26 1.72 5.66
C MET A 330 -15.75 2.24 7.03
N ARG A 331 -16.24 3.48 7.10
CA ARG A 331 -16.85 4.04 8.32
C ARG A 331 -18.07 3.21 8.76
N VAL A 332 -18.97 2.89 7.83
CA VAL A 332 -20.18 2.11 8.11
C VAL A 332 -19.82 0.65 8.42
N VAL A 333 -18.92 0.05 7.65
CA VAL A 333 -18.46 -1.32 7.90
C VAL A 333 -17.78 -1.44 9.27
N SER A 334 -16.98 -0.44 9.67
CA SER A 334 -16.36 -0.39 11.00
C SER A 334 -17.36 -0.19 12.14
N ALA A 335 -18.49 0.48 11.88
CA ALA A 335 -19.56 0.60 12.86
C ALA A 335 -20.27 -0.75 13.07
N PHE A 336 -20.53 -1.51 12.00
CA PHE A 336 -21.03 -2.89 12.12
C PHE A 336 -20.06 -3.78 12.89
N ALA A 337 -18.74 -3.60 12.69
CA ALA A 337 -17.72 -4.29 13.49
C ALA A 337 -17.84 -3.99 14.98
N LEU A 338 -18.00 -2.71 15.33
CA LEU A 338 -18.14 -2.30 16.72
C LEU A 338 -19.41 -2.88 17.36
N VAL A 339 -20.54 -2.78 16.66
CA VAL A 339 -21.82 -3.33 17.12
C VAL A 339 -21.77 -4.86 17.23
N SER A 340 -21.15 -5.52 16.25
CA SER A 340 -20.85 -6.95 16.29
C SER A 340 -20.04 -7.30 17.53
N SER A 341 -19.01 -6.53 17.87
CA SER A 341 -18.20 -6.74 19.06
C SER A 341 -18.99 -6.51 20.36
N VAL A 342 -19.98 -5.61 20.37
CA VAL A 342 -20.88 -5.43 21.52
C VAL A 342 -21.80 -6.64 21.69
N PHE A 343 -22.44 -7.12 20.63
CA PHE A 343 -23.23 -8.35 20.67
C PHE A 343 -22.37 -9.57 21.02
N PHE A 344 -21.11 -9.57 20.61
CA PHE A 344 -20.13 -10.55 21.05
C PHE A 344 -19.88 -10.46 22.55
N ILE A 345 -19.62 -9.28 23.11
CA ILE A 345 -19.40 -9.14 24.56
C ILE A 345 -20.64 -9.55 25.36
N ILE A 346 -21.84 -9.22 24.87
CA ILE A 346 -23.13 -9.55 25.52
C ILE A 346 -23.46 -11.04 25.40
N GLY A 347 -23.26 -11.64 24.22
CA GLY A 347 -23.48 -13.07 23.98
C GLY A 347 -22.34 -13.96 24.48
N ALA A 348 -21.16 -13.38 24.69
CA ALA A 348 -19.92 -14.10 24.93
C ALA A 348 -19.12 -13.52 26.11
N THR A 349 -19.76 -13.52 27.30
CA THR A 349 -19.07 -13.84 28.56
C THR A 349 -18.56 -15.30 28.58
N VAL A 350 -18.42 -15.96 27.43
CA VAL A 350 -18.07 -17.40 27.28
C VAL A 350 -17.27 -17.72 26.00
N ILE A 351 -17.03 -16.83 25.02
CA ILE A 351 -16.17 -17.16 23.85
C ILE A 351 -15.51 -15.89 23.27
N MET A 352 -14.17 -15.76 23.35
CA MET A 352 -13.31 -14.78 22.68
C MET A 352 -12.11 -15.38 21.92
N GLN A 353 -12.12 -15.55 20.58
CA GLN A 353 -10.82 -15.68 19.86
C GLN A 353 -10.74 -15.25 18.38
N PHE A 354 -11.81 -15.09 17.59
CA PHE A 354 -11.59 -14.95 16.14
C PHE A 354 -11.47 -13.53 15.59
N THR A 355 -11.86 -12.49 16.34
CA THR A 355 -12.08 -11.16 15.73
C THR A 355 -10.90 -10.20 15.82
N ILE A 356 -9.91 -10.44 16.69
CA ILE A 356 -8.87 -9.43 16.96
C ILE A 356 -7.81 -9.40 15.86
N ARG A 357 -7.55 -10.48 15.13
CA ARG A 357 -6.50 -10.50 14.08
C ARG A 357 -6.79 -9.62 12.87
N ILE A 358 -8.07 -9.33 12.57
CA ILE A 358 -8.47 -8.56 11.38
C ILE A 358 -8.67 -7.07 11.72
N GLN A 359 -8.75 -6.71 13.01
CA GLN A 359 -9.06 -5.35 13.47
C GLN A 359 -7.85 -4.54 13.96
N ILE A 360 -6.63 -5.09 13.86
CA ILE A 360 -5.42 -4.46 14.41
C ILE A 360 -5.13 -3.10 13.78
N LEU A 361 -5.10 -3.03 12.44
CA LEU A 361 -4.69 -1.83 11.69
C LEU A 361 -5.64 -0.63 11.87
N PRO A 362 -6.98 -0.77 11.84
CA PRO A 362 -7.88 0.36 12.07
C PRO A 362 -7.89 0.86 13.52
N VAL A 363 -7.56 0.00 14.49
CA VAL A 363 -7.56 0.34 15.93
C VAL A 363 -6.26 1.01 16.32
N GLU A 364 -5.12 0.51 15.85
CA GLU A 364 -3.79 1.11 16.08
C GLU A 364 -3.77 2.59 15.65
N ASN A 365 -4.29 2.90 14.46
CA ASN A 365 -4.36 4.26 13.91
C ASN A 365 -5.30 5.22 14.68
N LYS A 366 -6.07 4.72 15.65
CA LYS A 366 -6.98 5.53 16.50
C LYS A 366 -6.48 5.70 17.93
N LEU A 367 -5.37 5.06 18.30
CA LEU A 367 -4.79 5.19 19.64
C LEU A 367 -4.04 6.50 19.77
N GLU A 368 -4.13 7.11 20.95
CA GLU A 368 -3.38 8.32 21.30
C GLU A 368 -1.86 8.07 21.31
N THR A 369 -1.44 6.84 21.63
CA THR A 369 -0.05 6.38 21.58
C THR A 369 0.06 5.04 20.84
N PRO A 370 0.14 5.05 19.49
CA PRO A 370 0.22 3.83 18.68
C PRO A 370 1.43 2.94 19.04
N GLU A 371 2.55 3.54 19.42
CA GLU A 371 3.78 2.83 19.81
C GLU A 371 3.60 1.89 21.01
N ALA A 372 2.63 2.17 21.89
CA ALA A 372 2.33 1.35 23.06
C ALA A 372 1.48 0.12 22.73
N PHE A 373 0.94 0.01 21.51
CA PHE A 373 0.05 -1.08 21.12
C PHE A 373 0.76 -2.44 21.11
N LEU A 374 1.99 -2.48 20.58
CA LEU A 374 2.80 -3.70 20.41
C LEU A 374 3.85 -3.93 21.51
N ALA A 375 3.96 -3.03 22.50
CA ALA A 375 4.91 -3.20 23.61
C ALA A 375 4.62 -4.51 24.38
N PRO A 376 5.59 -5.12 25.09
CA PRO A 376 5.39 -6.39 25.81
C PRO A 376 4.20 -6.40 26.80
N ASN A 377 3.92 -5.26 27.43
CA ASN A 377 2.74 -5.02 28.28
C ASN A 377 1.76 -4.03 27.62
N GLY A 378 1.81 -3.94 26.30
CA GLY A 378 0.96 -3.09 25.48
C GLY A 378 -0.47 -3.62 25.40
N VAL A 379 -1.32 -2.87 24.73
CA VAL A 379 -2.74 -3.21 24.60
C VAL A 379 -2.91 -4.58 23.95
N LEU A 380 -2.22 -4.86 22.84
CA LEU A 380 -2.40 -6.11 22.12
C LEU A 380 -1.94 -7.33 22.93
N PRO A 381 -0.70 -7.42 23.47
CA PRO A 381 -0.29 -8.59 24.25
C PRO A 381 -1.13 -8.80 25.52
N THR A 382 -1.49 -7.72 26.22
CA THR A 382 -2.33 -7.81 27.42
C THR A 382 -3.70 -8.39 27.10
N THR A 383 -4.36 -7.87 26.05
CA THR A 383 -5.65 -8.41 25.61
C THR A 383 -5.53 -9.86 25.14
N MET A 384 -4.49 -10.21 24.37
CA MET A 384 -4.26 -11.58 23.90
C MET A 384 -4.04 -12.57 25.04
N ILE A 385 -3.28 -12.20 26.07
CA ILE A 385 -3.05 -13.06 27.25
C ILE A 385 -4.36 -13.28 27.99
N ILE A 386 -5.14 -12.24 28.26
CA ILE A 386 -6.44 -12.35 28.93
C ILE A 386 -7.38 -13.25 28.13
N CYS A 387 -7.50 -13.03 26.82
CA CYS A 387 -8.32 -13.88 25.95
C CYS A 387 -7.84 -15.34 25.96
N THR A 388 -6.53 -15.58 25.93
CA THR A 388 -5.96 -16.94 25.94
C THR A 388 -6.26 -17.66 27.25
N CYS A 389 -6.03 -17.01 28.40
CA CYS A 389 -6.35 -17.59 29.71
C CYS A 389 -7.84 -17.92 29.82
N PHE A 390 -8.69 -17.02 29.33
CA PHE A 390 -10.14 -17.20 29.34
C PHE A 390 -10.57 -18.39 28.45
N MET A 391 -10.06 -18.50 27.23
CA MET A 391 -10.29 -19.63 26.32
C MET A 391 -9.86 -20.97 26.90
N THR A 392 -8.67 -21.01 27.50
CA THR A 392 -8.15 -22.24 28.10
C THR A 392 -9.02 -22.68 29.26
N ALA A 393 -9.45 -21.73 30.11
CA ALA A 393 -10.39 -22.02 31.19
C ALA A 393 -11.71 -22.55 30.66
N LEU A 394 -12.27 -21.95 29.62
CA LEU A 394 -13.53 -22.39 29.01
C LEU A 394 -13.43 -23.76 28.34
N GLY A 395 -12.36 -24.02 27.58
CA GLY A 395 -12.11 -25.33 27.00
C GLY A 395 -11.99 -26.40 28.08
N PHE A 396 -11.26 -26.09 29.16
CA PHE A 396 -11.13 -26.96 30.32
C PHE A 396 -12.48 -27.23 31.00
N TYR A 397 -13.20 -26.18 31.41
CA TYR A 397 -14.48 -26.33 32.12
C TYR A 397 -15.56 -26.96 31.23
N GLY A 398 -15.61 -26.59 29.94
CA GLY A 398 -16.50 -27.18 28.96
C GLY A 398 -16.26 -28.67 28.80
N TYR A 399 -15.00 -29.09 28.65
CA TYR A 399 -14.66 -30.51 28.59
C TYR A 399 -14.99 -31.24 29.89
N THR A 400 -14.71 -30.64 31.05
CA THR A 400 -15.07 -31.26 32.34
C THR A 400 -16.59 -31.38 32.56
N GLY A 401 -17.38 -30.48 31.96
CA GLY A 401 -18.83 -30.48 32.10
C GLY A 401 -19.54 -31.45 31.16
N PHE A 402 -19.13 -31.53 29.90
CA PHE A 402 -19.82 -32.31 28.86
C PHE A 402 -19.08 -33.61 28.47
N GLY A 403 -17.80 -33.74 28.84
CA GLY A 403 -16.97 -34.90 28.50
C GLY A 403 -16.94 -35.18 27.00
N ASP A 404 -16.99 -36.46 26.63
CA ASP A 404 -16.98 -36.91 25.23
C ASP A 404 -18.26 -36.54 24.45
N LYS A 405 -19.29 -36.01 25.11
CA LYS A 405 -20.57 -35.62 24.49
C LYS A 405 -20.60 -34.16 24.05
N ILE A 406 -19.49 -33.45 24.11
CA ILE A 406 -19.44 -32.04 23.74
C ILE A 406 -19.72 -31.87 22.24
N ALA A 407 -20.79 -31.17 21.90
CA ALA A 407 -21.13 -30.85 20.52
C ALA A 407 -20.12 -29.84 19.92
N PRO A 408 -19.96 -29.80 18.58
CA PRO A 408 -18.94 -28.99 17.90
C PRO A 408 -19.03 -27.49 18.17
N THR A 409 -20.22 -26.98 18.51
CA THR A 409 -20.42 -25.58 18.88
C THR A 409 -21.03 -25.47 20.27
N ILE A 410 -20.63 -24.46 21.03
CA ILE A 410 -21.22 -24.26 22.37
C ILE A 410 -22.73 -24.04 22.29
N THR A 411 -23.20 -23.39 21.22
CA THR A 411 -24.60 -23.00 21.08
C THR A 411 -25.52 -24.19 20.93
N THR A 412 -25.01 -25.32 20.43
CA THR A 412 -25.72 -26.61 20.40
C THR A 412 -25.74 -27.35 21.74
N ASN A 413 -24.79 -27.08 22.65
CA ASN A 413 -24.73 -27.72 23.97
C ASN A 413 -25.61 -27.03 25.02
N VAL A 414 -26.10 -25.83 24.73
CA VAL A 414 -26.82 -24.99 25.69
C VAL A 414 -28.34 -25.25 25.60
N PRO A 415 -29.09 -25.30 26.73
CA PRO A 415 -30.54 -25.49 26.71
C PRO A 415 -31.30 -24.45 25.87
N LYS A 416 -32.39 -24.86 25.23
CA LYS A 416 -33.21 -23.99 24.37
C LYS A 416 -34.12 -23.01 25.13
N GLU A 417 -34.17 -23.08 26.46
CA GLU A 417 -35.13 -22.33 27.28
C GLU A 417 -34.54 -21.07 27.92
N GLY A 418 -35.34 -20.00 27.97
CA GLY A 418 -35.03 -18.78 28.73
C GLY A 418 -33.85 -17.96 28.19
N LEU A 419 -33.00 -17.48 29.10
CA LEU A 419 -31.87 -16.56 28.82
C LEU A 419 -30.86 -17.12 27.81
N TYR A 420 -30.75 -18.45 27.74
CA TYR A 420 -29.81 -19.15 26.89
C TYR A 420 -30.12 -19.02 25.38
N SER A 421 -31.40 -19.03 25.02
CA SER A 421 -31.83 -18.79 23.64
C SER A 421 -31.42 -17.39 23.15
N THR A 422 -31.46 -16.39 24.05
CA THR A 422 -31.01 -15.02 23.76
C THR A 422 -29.52 -14.95 23.41
N ILE A 423 -28.67 -15.77 24.04
CA ILE A 423 -27.24 -15.85 23.72
C ILE A 423 -27.04 -16.34 22.28
N ASN A 424 -27.75 -17.39 21.87
CA ASN A 424 -27.69 -17.90 20.50
C ASN A 424 -28.11 -16.82 19.49
N VAL A 425 -29.15 -16.04 19.79
CA VAL A 425 -29.58 -14.91 18.95
C VAL A 425 -28.49 -13.83 18.83
N PHE A 426 -27.85 -13.45 19.94
CA PHE A 426 -26.78 -12.46 19.89
C PHE A 426 -25.55 -12.94 19.11
N LEU A 427 -25.16 -14.22 19.27
CA LEU A 427 -24.06 -14.81 18.51
C LEU A 427 -24.37 -14.90 17.00
N MET A 428 -25.61 -15.20 16.63
CA MET A 428 -26.05 -15.13 15.22
C MET A 428 -25.95 -13.70 14.67
N LEU A 429 -26.51 -12.71 15.37
CA LEU A 429 -26.46 -11.30 14.95
C LEU A 429 -25.02 -10.79 14.82
N GLN A 430 -24.16 -11.19 15.75
CA GLN A 430 -22.73 -10.92 15.72
C GLN A 430 -22.07 -11.52 14.46
N SER A 431 -22.32 -12.80 14.16
CA SER A 431 -21.79 -13.45 12.96
C SER A 431 -22.27 -12.77 11.67
N MET A 432 -23.55 -12.39 11.61
CA MET A 432 -24.15 -11.69 10.46
C MET A 432 -23.51 -10.33 10.18
N LEU A 433 -23.27 -9.53 11.22
CA LEU A 433 -22.61 -8.23 11.09
C LEU A 433 -21.12 -8.39 10.77
N GLY A 434 -20.46 -9.37 11.39
CA GLY A 434 -19.04 -9.69 11.20
C GLY A 434 -18.69 -10.14 9.77
N HIS A 435 -19.60 -10.82 9.08
CA HIS A 435 -19.42 -11.28 7.70
C HIS A 435 -19.03 -10.15 6.74
N SER A 436 -19.57 -8.94 6.94
CA SER A 436 -19.31 -7.78 6.08
C SER A 436 -17.84 -7.37 6.07
N ILE A 437 -17.15 -7.56 7.20
CA ILE A 437 -15.74 -7.18 7.37
C ILE A 437 -14.84 -8.21 6.71
N ALA A 438 -15.13 -9.50 6.91
CA ALA A 438 -14.39 -10.58 6.28
C ALA A 438 -14.46 -10.46 4.74
N MET A 439 -15.65 -10.16 4.21
CA MET A 439 -15.83 -9.91 2.78
C MET A 439 -15.22 -8.61 2.27
N TYR A 440 -15.14 -7.57 3.11
CA TYR A 440 -14.48 -6.33 2.70
C TYR A 440 -13.03 -6.57 2.25
N VAL A 441 -12.30 -7.47 2.91
CA VAL A 441 -10.93 -7.85 2.53
C VAL A 441 -10.89 -8.47 1.13
N VAL A 442 -11.83 -9.38 0.83
CA VAL A 442 -11.96 -10.00 -0.49
C VAL A 442 -12.29 -8.96 -1.55
N PHE A 443 -13.21 -8.05 -1.24
CA PHE A 443 -13.59 -6.99 -2.16
C PHE A 443 -12.43 -6.06 -2.46
N ASP A 444 -11.72 -5.57 -1.44
CA ASP A 444 -10.60 -4.65 -1.63
C ASP A 444 -9.49 -5.25 -2.50
N MET A 445 -9.20 -6.55 -2.29
CA MET A 445 -8.17 -7.26 -3.04
C MET A 445 -8.48 -7.41 -4.53
N PHE A 446 -9.73 -7.73 -4.89
CA PHE A 446 -10.09 -8.05 -6.28
C PHE A 446 -10.80 -6.92 -7.03
N PHE A 447 -11.44 -5.99 -6.33
CA PHE A 447 -12.33 -5.01 -6.94
C PHE A 447 -11.59 -4.10 -7.92
N ASN A 448 -10.38 -3.64 -7.58
CA ASN A 448 -9.60 -2.76 -8.46
C ASN A 448 -9.20 -3.46 -9.77
N GLY A 449 -8.78 -4.73 -9.68
CA GLY A 449 -8.43 -5.54 -10.85
C GLY A 449 -9.64 -5.89 -11.73
N PHE A 450 -10.75 -6.30 -11.10
CA PHE A 450 -12.00 -6.62 -11.78
C PHE A 450 -12.61 -5.39 -12.45
N ARG A 451 -12.78 -4.29 -11.70
CA ARG A 451 -13.37 -3.05 -12.21
C ARG A 451 -12.62 -2.55 -13.43
N ARG A 452 -11.28 -2.62 -13.43
CA ARG A 452 -10.45 -2.23 -14.57
C ARG A 452 -10.76 -3.06 -15.82
N LYS A 453 -10.70 -4.40 -15.72
CA LYS A 453 -10.97 -5.31 -16.86
C LYS A 453 -12.42 -5.24 -17.34
N PHE A 454 -13.38 -5.18 -16.41
CA PHE A 454 -14.80 -5.14 -16.72
C PHE A 454 -15.21 -3.84 -17.39
N THR A 455 -14.72 -2.69 -16.89
CA THR A 455 -15.01 -1.37 -17.49
C THR A 455 -14.37 -1.24 -18.88
N ALA A 456 -13.20 -1.84 -19.11
CA ALA A 456 -12.57 -1.86 -20.42
C ALA A 456 -13.36 -2.67 -21.46
N ARG A 457 -13.98 -3.79 -21.05
CA ARG A 457 -14.79 -4.65 -21.91
C ARG A 457 -16.23 -4.16 -22.08
N PHE A 458 -16.80 -3.55 -21.04
CA PHE A 458 -18.18 -3.03 -21.01
C PHE A 458 -18.22 -1.56 -20.57
N PRO A 459 -17.84 -0.62 -21.46
CA PRO A 459 -17.75 0.80 -21.12
C PRO A 459 -19.09 1.47 -20.80
N ASN A 460 -20.20 0.91 -21.28
CA ASN A 460 -21.55 1.47 -21.09
C ASN A 460 -22.23 1.03 -19.78
N CYS A 461 -21.60 0.17 -18.96
CA CYS A 461 -22.20 -0.29 -17.71
C CYS A 461 -22.02 0.78 -16.61
N PRO A 462 -23.08 1.17 -15.88
CA PRO A 462 -22.97 2.12 -14.77
C PRO A 462 -22.01 1.61 -13.69
N LYS A 463 -21.14 2.49 -13.18
CA LYS A 463 -20.17 2.16 -12.11
C LYS A 463 -20.83 1.55 -10.88
N PHE A 464 -22.04 2.00 -10.55
CA PHE A 464 -22.84 1.46 -9.45
C PHE A 464 -23.21 -0.01 -9.68
N CYS A 465 -23.66 -0.38 -10.88
CA CYS A 465 -24.01 -1.75 -11.23
C CYS A 465 -22.80 -2.68 -11.18
N VAL A 466 -21.62 -2.20 -11.62
CA VAL A 466 -20.38 -2.97 -11.57
C VAL A 466 -19.94 -3.22 -10.10
N ASP A 467 -20.00 -2.21 -9.24
CA ASP A 467 -19.68 -2.36 -7.80
C ASP A 467 -20.64 -3.31 -7.08
N LYS A 468 -21.96 -3.07 -7.20
CA LYS A 468 -22.96 -3.91 -6.52
C LYS A 468 -23.00 -5.32 -7.07
N GLY A 469 -22.94 -5.48 -8.40
CA GLY A 469 -22.90 -6.79 -9.05
C GLY A 469 -21.69 -7.62 -8.62
N PHE A 470 -20.51 -7.00 -8.49
CA PHE A 470 -19.30 -7.67 -8.01
C PHE A 470 -19.44 -8.18 -6.57
N ARG A 471 -20.01 -7.37 -5.68
CA ARG A 471 -20.25 -7.75 -4.28
C ARG A 471 -21.26 -8.88 -4.18
N VAL A 472 -22.37 -8.77 -4.90
CA VAL A 472 -23.40 -9.82 -4.97
C VAL A 472 -22.77 -11.13 -5.43
N PHE A 473 -22.00 -11.11 -6.50
CA PHE A 473 -21.34 -12.30 -7.04
C PHE A 473 -20.50 -13.05 -5.99
N TRP A 474 -19.65 -12.34 -5.25
CA TRP A 474 -18.79 -12.98 -4.25
C TRP A 474 -19.55 -13.46 -3.01
N VAL A 475 -20.57 -12.73 -2.54
CA VAL A 475 -21.45 -13.22 -1.46
C VAL A 475 -22.23 -14.46 -1.90
N MET A 476 -22.64 -14.53 -3.16
CA MET A 476 -23.29 -15.72 -3.73
C MET A 476 -22.32 -16.91 -3.82
N ILE A 477 -21.04 -16.70 -4.12
CA ILE A 477 -20.03 -17.76 -4.09
C ILE A 477 -19.93 -18.36 -2.69
N THR A 478 -19.80 -17.54 -1.65
CA THR A 478 -19.65 -18.05 -0.28
C THR A 478 -20.91 -18.75 0.21
N TYR A 479 -22.09 -18.28 -0.20
CA TYR A 479 -23.36 -18.96 0.03
C TYR A 479 -23.44 -20.31 -0.69
N LEU A 480 -23.06 -20.37 -1.96
CA LEU A 480 -23.07 -21.60 -2.75
C LEU A 480 -22.10 -22.62 -2.13
N MET A 481 -20.91 -22.18 -1.71
CA MET A 481 -19.96 -23.02 -0.98
C MET A 481 -20.53 -23.56 0.34
N ALA A 482 -21.27 -22.73 1.08
CA ALA A 482 -21.93 -23.15 2.32
C ALA A 482 -23.00 -24.24 2.07
N VAL A 483 -23.84 -24.07 1.05
CA VAL A 483 -24.93 -25.00 0.74
C VAL A 483 -24.45 -26.29 0.08
N LEU A 484 -23.48 -26.21 -0.84
CA LEU A 484 -23.03 -27.36 -1.63
C LEU A 484 -22.18 -28.37 -0.86
N ILE A 485 -21.58 -27.97 0.27
CA ILE A 485 -20.68 -28.85 1.02
C ILE A 485 -21.43 -29.41 2.24
N PRO A 486 -22.00 -30.63 2.14
CA PRO A 486 -22.62 -31.29 3.29
C PRO A 486 -21.58 -31.54 4.38
N LYS A 487 -21.98 -31.32 5.65
CA LYS A 487 -21.09 -31.43 6.83
C LYS A 487 -19.86 -30.48 6.78
N LEU A 488 -20.02 -29.24 6.30
CA LEU A 488 -18.92 -28.24 6.30
C LEU A 488 -18.28 -28.05 7.68
N GLU A 489 -18.97 -28.40 8.78
CA GLU A 489 -18.41 -28.45 10.14
C GLU A 489 -17.06 -29.15 10.21
N ILE A 490 -16.86 -30.22 9.44
CA ILE A 490 -15.62 -31.01 9.40
C ILE A 490 -14.54 -30.29 8.55
N MET A 491 -14.95 -29.39 7.66
CA MET A 491 -14.07 -28.57 6.83
C MET A 491 -13.70 -27.24 7.50
N ILE A 492 -14.43 -26.78 8.54
CA ILE A 492 -14.13 -25.55 9.30
C ILE A 492 -12.68 -25.56 9.81
N PRO A 493 -12.21 -26.61 10.50
CA PRO A 493 -10.87 -26.62 11.04
C PRO A 493 -9.83 -26.77 9.92
N LEU A 494 -10.19 -27.36 8.76
CA LEU A 494 -9.28 -27.53 7.63
C LEU A 494 -8.83 -26.18 7.04
N VAL A 495 -9.76 -25.24 6.82
CA VAL A 495 -9.45 -23.90 6.30
C VAL A 495 -8.61 -23.11 7.30
N GLY A 496 -8.97 -23.17 8.59
CA GLY A 496 -8.24 -22.50 9.66
C GLY A 496 -6.82 -23.05 9.84
N VAL A 497 -6.68 -24.38 9.90
CA VAL A 497 -5.40 -25.07 10.07
C VAL A 497 -4.49 -24.83 8.88
N THR A 498 -4.98 -24.86 7.65
CA THR A 498 -4.14 -24.66 6.46
C THR A 498 -3.85 -23.18 6.21
N SER A 499 -4.85 -22.44 5.73
CA SER A 499 -4.68 -21.07 5.25
C SER A 499 -4.46 -20.09 6.42
N GLY A 500 -5.14 -20.31 7.55
CA GLY A 500 -4.98 -19.48 8.74
C GLY A 500 -3.59 -19.61 9.38
N THR A 501 -3.09 -20.84 9.54
CA THR A 501 -1.75 -21.10 10.12
C THR A 501 -0.63 -20.64 9.19
N LEU A 502 -0.78 -20.81 7.87
CA LEU A 502 0.17 -20.27 6.88
C LEU A 502 0.29 -18.75 7.00
N CYS A 503 -0.85 -18.04 7.02
CA CYS A 503 -0.89 -16.58 7.17
C CYS A 503 -0.39 -16.09 8.53
N ALA A 504 -0.49 -16.89 9.59
CA ALA A 504 -0.16 -16.47 10.95
C ALA A 504 1.27 -16.81 11.39
N LEU A 505 1.73 -18.02 11.10
CA LEU A 505 2.97 -18.58 11.67
C LEU A 505 4.04 -18.87 10.63
N VAL A 506 3.69 -18.99 9.34
CA VAL A 506 4.66 -19.36 8.30
C VAL A 506 5.08 -18.14 7.49
N TYR A 507 4.14 -17.42 6.89
CA TYR A 507 4.47 -16.30 6.02
C TYR A 507 5.09 -15.09 6.74
N PRO A 508 4.57 -14.61 7.89
CA PRO A 508 5.17 -13.45 8.56
C PRO A 508 6.65 -13.61 8.92
N PRO A 509 7.12 -14.70 9.55
CA PRO A 509 8.54 -14.87 9.84
C PRO A 509 9.40 -15.05 8.58
N ILE A 510 8.87 -15.65 7.51
CA ILE A 510 9.56 -15.71 6.20
C ILE A 510 9.75 -14.30 5.65
N PHE A 511 8.70 -13.47 5.63
CA PHE A 511 8.79 -12.10 5.15
C PHE A 511 9.67 -11.24 6.04
N GLU A 512 9.65 -11.41 7.36
CA GLU A 512 10.55 -10.70 8.25
C GLU A 512 12.00 -11.04 7.92
N MET A 513 12.31 -12.34 7.74
CA MET A 513 13.67 -12.78 7.38
C MET A 513 14.12 -12.25 6.03
N ILE A 514 13.25 -12.26 4.99
CA ILE A 514 13.60 -11.78 3.65
C ILE A 514 13.75 -10.26 3.63
N THR A 515 12.76 -9.55 4.18
CA THR A 515 12.65 -8.09 4.12
C THR A 515 13.73 -7.41 4.97
N PHE A 516 13.95 -7.91 6.18
CA PHE A 516 14.89 -7.29 7.14
C PHE A 516 16.27 -7.95 7.15
N TRP A 517 16.56 -8.90 6.23
CA TRP A 517 17.86 -9.59 6.17
C TRP A 517 19.05 -8.63 6.14
N THR A 518 18.95 -7.61 5.29
CA THR A 518 19.97 -6.57 5.11
C THR A 518 20.10 -5.71 6.37
N ASP A 519 18.99 -5.38 7.02
CA ASP A 519 18.98 -4.60 8.26
C ASP A 519 19.61 -5.38 9.41
N TRP A 520 19.32 -6.67 9.53
CA TRP A 520 19.90 -7.54 10.55
C TRP A 520 21.42 -7.70 10.37
N LYS A 521 21.92 -7.64 9.14
CA LYS A 521 23.37 -7.65 8.88
C LYS A 521 24.07 -6.37 9.36
N GLY A 522 23.40 -5.22 9.31
CA GLY A 522 23.97 -3.93 9.70
C GLY A 522 23.73 -3.54 11.16
N LEU A 523 22.59 -3.92 11.75
CA LEU A 523 22.14 -3.43 13.05
C LEU A 523 22.32 -4.42 14.21
N LEU A 524 22.39 -5.72 13.93
CA LEU A 524 22.42 -6.77 14.95
C LEU A 524 23.78 -7.44 14.99
N THR A 525 24.22 -7.80 16.19
CA THR A 525 25.39 -8.65 16.36
C THR A 525 25.14 -10.05 15.77
N TYR A 526 26.20 -10.78 15.45
CA TYR A 526 26.07 -12.15 14.91
C TYR A 526 25.17 -13.04 15.78
N ARG A 527 25.29 -12.95 17.11
CA ARG A 527 24.50 -13.74 18.06
C ARG A 527 23.02 -13.34 18.04
N GLU A 528 22.70 -12.06 18.04
CA GLU A 528 21.31 -11.58 17.98
C GLU A 528 20.66 -11.95 16.64
N ARG A 529 21.40 -11.85 15.53
CA ARG A 529 20.93 -12.28 14.22
C ARG A 529 20.63 -13.77 14.18
N MET A 530 21.54 -14.61 14.69
CA MET A 530 21.32 -16.06 14.77
C MET A 530 20.14 -16.40 15.67
N CYS A 531 19.97 -15.69 16.80
CA CYS A 531 18.83 -15.86 17.69
C CYS A 531 17.51 -15.54 16.99
N LYS A 532 17.42 -14.41 16.27
CA LYS A 532 16.23 -14.05 15.50
C LYS A 532 15.90 -15.05 14.40
N ILE A 533 16.90 -15.51 13.64
CA ILE A 533 16.70 -16.54 12.61
C ILE A 533 16.23 -17.84 13.24
N ALA A 534 16.86 -18.26 14.34
CA ALA A 534 16.48 -19.47 15.05
C ALA A 534 15.04 -19.39 15.58
N LEU A 535 14.64 -18.24 16.12
CA LEU A 535 13.27 -17.99 16.57
C LEU A 535 12.29 -18.07 15.38
N ASN A 536 12.58 -17.39 14.27
CA ASN A 536 11.70 -17.39 13.09
C ASN A 536 11.60 -18.79 12.48
N CYS A 537 12.72 -19.53 12.37
CA CYS A 537 12.71 -20.93 11.95
C CYS A 537 11.91 -21.81 12.92
N PHE A 538 12.03 -21.60 14.23
CA PHE A 538 11.24 -22.32 15.22
C PHE A 538 9.74 -22.07 15.05
N VAL A 539 9.31 -20.81 14.90
CA VAL A 539 7.90 -20.46 14.64
C VAL A 539 7.38 -21.11 13.36
N ILE A 540 8.19 -21.11 12.29
CA ILE A 540 7.85 -21.77 11.02
C ILE A 540 7.69 -23.28 11.21
N CYS A 541 8.61 -23.93 11.92
CA CYS A 541 8.53 -25.37 12.22
C CYS A 541 7.28 -25.71 13.04
N VAL A 542 6.96 -24.90 14.06
CA VAL A 542 5.72 -25.03 14.84
C VAL A 542 4.50 -24.86 13.93
N GLY A 543 4.52 -23.90 13.01
CA GLY A 543 3.47 -23.69 12.02
C GLY A 543 3.25 -24.89 11.12
N PHE A 544 4.30 -25.46 10.52
CA PHE A 544 4.20 -26.66 9.69
C PHE A 544 3.78 -27.90 10.48
N PHE A 545 4.26 -28.05 11.72
CA PHE A 545 3.82 -29.11 12.60
C PHE A 545 2.31 -29.02 12.89
N ALA A 546 1.82 -27.82 13.23
CA ALA A 546 0.40 -27.58 13.47
C ALA A 546 -0.46 -27.85 12.22
N ILE A 547 0.03 -27.47 11.04
CA ILE A 547 -0.60 -27.80 9.74
C ILE A 547 -0.66 -29.32 9.56
N GLY A 548 0.46 -30.03 9.73
CA GLY A 548 0.52 -31.48 9.56
C GLY A 548 -0.38 -32.23 10.53
N ALA A 549 -0.33 -31.88 11.81
CA ALA A 549 -1.17 -32.49 12.85
C ALA A 549 -2.66 -32.24 12.58
N GLY A 550 -3.04 -30.99 12.26
CA GLY A 550 -4.43 -30.66 11.98
C GLY A 550 -4.95 -31.20 10.65
N LEU A 551 -4.11 -31.33 9.62
CA LEU A 551 -4.47 -32.01 8.37
C LEU A 551 -4.72 -33.51 8.62
N TYR A 552 -3.90 -34.15 9.45
CA TYR A 552 -4.05 -35.55 9.79
C TYR A 552 -5.35 -35.81 10.58
N THR A 553 -5.62 -35.03 11.62
CA THR A 553 -6.85 -35.20 12.43
C THR A 553 -8.11 -34.89 11.64
N ASN A 554 -8.12 -33.82 10.85
CA ASN A 554 -9.26 -33.51 9.98
C ASN A 554 -9.43 -34.55 8.89
N GLY A 555 -8.35 -35.01 8.26
CA GLY A 555 -8.39 -36.06 7.24
C GLY A 555 -8.99 -37.36 7.78
N LEU A 556 -8.62 -37.75 9.01
CA LEU A 556 -9.20 -38.90 9.68
C LEU A 556 -10.69 -38.71 10.01
N ALA A 557 -11.08 -37.53 10.50
CA ALA A 557 -12.47 -37.20 10.81
C ALA A 557 -13.36 -37.18 9.56
N ILE A 558 -12.86 -36.63 8.45
CA ILE A 558 -13.53 -36.66 7.14
C ILE A 558 -13.68 -38.10 6.68
N TYR A 559 -12.60 -38.88 6.68
CA TYR A 559 -12.63 -40.28 6.28
C TYR A 559 -13.68 -41.07 7.10
N GLN A 560 -13.67 -40.94 8.42
CA GLN A 560 -14.64 -41.59 9.30
C GLN A 560 -16.08 -41.15 9.00
N SER A 561 -16.34 -39.85 8.83
CA SER A 561 -17.70 -39.34 8.61
C SER A 561 -18.29 -39.73 7.25
N PHE A 562 -17.47 -39.94 6.22
CA PHE A 562 -17.91 -40.35 4.88
C PHE A 562 -17.85 -41.88 4.67
N SER A 563 -17.09 -42.62 5.47
CA SER A 563 -17.01 -44.09 5.39
C SER A 563 -18.19 -44.82 6.05
N VAL A 564 -18.95 -44.15 6.91
CA VAL A 564 -20.15 -44.72 7.58
C VAL A 564 -21.41 -44.67 6.69
N ASP A 565 -21.38 -43.90 5.61
CA ASP A 565 -22.52 -43.69 4.69
C ASP A 565 -22.45 -44.57 3.41
N PHE A 566 -21.57 -45.59 3.37
CA PHE A 566 -21.43 -46.54 2.24
C PHE A 566 -21.67 -48.00 2.62
#